data_AF-A0A928EW26-F1
#
_entry.id   AF-A0A928EW26-F1
#
_cell.length_a   1.000
_cell.length_b   1.000
_cell.length_c   1.000
_cell.angle_alpha   90.00
_cell.angle_beta   90.00
_cell.angle_gamma   90.00
#
_symmetry.space_group_name_H-M   'P 1'
#
loop_
_entity.id
_entity.type
_entity.pdbx_description
1 polymer ?
#
loop_
_entity_poly.entity_id
_entity_poly.type
_entity_poly.pdbx_seq_one_letter_code
_entity_poly.pdbx_strand_id
1 'polypeptide(L)' 'PNVEKVDIIRVGKVRRAKLYYLRDRVGKASKVKEQIN' A
#
# COMPACT_ATOMS: atom_id res chain seq x y z
N PRO A 1 14.05 -17.89 -11.84
CA PRO A 1 13.73 -17.27 -10.54
C PRO A 1 14.40 -15.90 -10.44
N ASN A 2 13.64 -14.83 -10.65
CA ASN A 2 14.21 -13.48 -10.85
C ASN A 2 14.20 -12.62 -9.57
N VAL A 3 13.51 -13.05 -8.52
CA VAL A 3 13.40 -12.31 -7.25
C VAL A 3 14.03 -13.13 -6.15
N GLU A 4 15.02 -12.54 -5.46
CA GLU A 4 15.81 -13.18 -4.41
C GLU A 4 15.23 -12.95 -3.01
N LYS A 5 14.87 -11.70 -2.68
CA LYS A 5 14.34 -11.32 -1.35
C LYS A 5 13.37 -10.14 -1.46
N VAL A 6 12.38 -10.09 -0.57
CA VAL A 6 11.45 -8.96 -0.41
C VAL A 6 11.41 -8.54 1.05
N ASP A 7 11.68 -7.27 1.33
CA ASP A 7 11.61 -6.67 2.65
C ASP A 7 10.40 -5.73 2.75
N ILE A 8 9.67 -5.79 3.87
CA ILE A 8 8.49 -4.96 4.12
C ILE A 8 8.93 -3.68 4.82
N ILE A 9 8.85 -2.54 4.14
CA ILE A 9 9.31 -1.24 4.66
C ILE A 9 8.24 -0.56 5.53
N ARG A 10 6.95 -0.67 5.15
CA ARG A 10 5.83 -0.03 5.86
C ARG A 10 4.53 -0.79 5.63
N VAL A 11 3.71 -0.90 6.68
CA VAL A 11 2.38 -1.52 6.62
C VAL A 11 1.28 -0.47 6.70
N GLY A 12 0.46 -0.40 5.66
CA GLY A 12 -0.71 0.48 5.61
C GLY A 12 -2.00 -0.27 5.99
N LYS A 13 -2.88 0.39 6.75
CA LYS A 13 -4.21 -0.16 7.09
C LYS A 13 -5.19 0.13 5.97
N VAL A 14 -5.65 -0.94 5.30
CA VAL A 14 -6.67 -0.89 4.24
C VAL A 14 -7.81 -1.85 4.55
N ARG A 15 -9.02 -1.53 4.06
CA ARG A 15 -10.21 -2.38 4.22
C ARG A 15 -10.51 -3.23 2.99
N ARG A 16 -9.97 -2.86 1.83
CA ARG A 16 -10.20 -3.56 0.55
C ARG A 16 -8.99 -4.43 0.23
N ALA A 17 -9.22 -5.67 -0.23
CA ALA A 17 -8.16 -6.58 -0.67
C ALA A 17 -7.47 -6.10 -1.97
N LYS A 18 -8.24 -5.48 -2.88
CA LYS A 18 -7.71 -4.89 -4.13
C LYS A 18 -7.74 -3.36 -4.05
N LEU A 19 -6.61 -2.71 -4.30
CA LEU A 19 -6.42 -1.27 -4.15
C LEU A 19 -6.55 -0.48 -5.46
N TYR A 20 -7.40 -0.92 -6.38
CA TYR A 20 -7.55 -0.25 -7.69
C TYR A 20 -8.04 1.19 -7.58
N TYR A 21 -8.75 1.54 -6.51
CA TYR A 21 -9.18 2.91 -6.23
C TYR A 21 -8.01 3.90 -6.01
N LEU A 22 -6.78 3.40 -5.83
CA LEU A 22 -5.59 4.24 -5.75
C LEU A 22 -5.12 4.71 -7.14
N ARG A 23 -5.54 4.06 -8.24
CA ARG A 23 -5.12 4.43 -9.60
C ARG A 23 -5.60 5.82 -10.00
N ASP A 24 -6.80 6.19 -9.56
CA ASP A 24 -7.41 7.50 -9.88
C ASP A 24 -7.01 8.59 -8.87
N ARG A 25 -6.22 8.26 -7.84
CA ARG A 25 -5.84 9.20 -6.78
C ARG A 25 -4.41 9.66 -6.94
N VAL A 26 -4.18 10.96 -6.80
CA VAL A 26 -2.86 11.58 -6.93
C VAL A 26 -2.45 12.36 -5.68
N GLY A 27 -1.14 12.46 -5.47
CA GLY A 27 -0.53 13.27 -4.41
C GLY A 27 -0.92 12.82 -2.99
N LYS A 28 -1.44 13.75 -2.18
CA LYS A 28 -1.82 13.47 -0.79
C LYS A 28 -2.99 12.49 -0.67
N ALA A 29 -3.83 12.39 -1.69
CA ALA A 29 -5.03 11.56 -1.68
C ALA A 29 -4.75 10.05 -1.87
N SER A 30 -3.61 9.68 -2.46
CA SER A 30 -3.19 8.28 -2.63
C SER A 30 -2.50 7.71 -1.40
N LYS A 31 -2.14 8.55 -0.42
CA LYS A 31 -1.50 8.07 0.83
C LYS A 31 -2.49 7.27 1.67
N VAL A 32 -2.08 6.04 2.00
CA VAL A 32 -2.80 5.13 2.89
C VAL A 32 -2.41 5.42 4.34
N LYS A 33 -3.36 5.29 5.27
CA LYS A 33 -3.07 5.44 6.70
C LYS A 33 -2.16 4.31 7.17
N GLU A 34 -1.19 4.65 8.00
CA GLU A 34 -0.34 3.66 8.65
C GLU A 34 -1.17 2.78 9.59
N GLN A 35 -0.80 1.51 9.69
CA GLN A 35 -1.40 0.63 10.67
C GLN A 35 -0.83 0.95 12.05
N ILE A 36 -1.54 1.79 12.80
CA ILE A 36 -1.29 2.02 14.22
C ILE A 36 -2.03 0.89 14.96
N ASN A 37 -1.26 -0.02 15.56
CA ASN A 37 -1.74 -0.97 16.56
C ASN A 37 -1.50 -0.39 17.95
#